data_AF-A0A800F3B7-F1
#
_entry.id   AF-A0A800F3B7-F1
#
_cell.length_a   1.000
_cell.length_b   1.000
_cell.length_c   1.000
_cell.angle_alpha   90.00
_cell.angle_beta   90.00
_cell.angle_gamma   90.00
#
_symmetry.space_group_name_H-M   'P 1'
#
loop_
_entity.id
_entity.type
_entity.pdbx_description
1 polymer ?
#
loop_
_entity_poly.entity_id
_entity_poly.type
_entity_poly.pdbx_seq_one_letter_code
_entity_poly.pdbx_strand_id
1 'polypeptide(L)' 'MWYYKNGTIKTSGEFKEGIQNGLCTWYFQDGTKKADGSLIEGNGTVMHYNENGVMISESVYENNEVIEKKLK' A
#
# COMPACT_ATOMS: atom_id res chain seq x y z
N MET A 1 -13.00 0.27 0.01
CA MET A 1 -12.31 -0.55 -1.00
C MET A 1 -12.53 0.08 -2.37
N TRP A 2 -11.48 0.17 -3.19
CA TRP A 2 -11.59 0.62 -4.58
C TRP A 2 -11.22 -0.50 -5.53
N TYR A 3 -11.80 -0.45 -6.72
CA TYR A 3 -11.65 -1.48 -7.75
C TYR A 3 -11.09 -0.86 -9.04
N TYR A 4 -10.39 -1.68 -9.82
CA TYR A 4 -10.05 -1.41 -11.21
C TYR A 4 -11.31 -1.52 -12.09
N LYS A 5 -11.22 -1.01 -13.34
CA LYS A 5 -12.34 -1.09 -14.30
C LYS A 5 -12.80 -2.52 -14.60
N ASN A 6 -11.91 -3.50 -14.44
CA ASN A 6 -12.19 -4.92 -14.63
C ASN A 6 -12.83 -5.59 -13.39
N GLY A 7 -13.09 -4.85 -12.31
CA GLY A 7 -13.66 -5.39 -11.07
C GLY A 7 -12.64 -6.00 -10.10
N THR A 8 -11.34 -6.05 -10.44
CA THR A 8 -10.30 -6.47 -9.49
C THR A 8 -10.12 -5.44 -8.39
N ILE A 9 -9.93 -5.86 -7.14
CA ILE A 9 -9.63 -4.95 -6.03
C ILE A 9 -8.35 -4.19 -6.38
N LYS A 10 -8.40 -2.87 -6.32
CA LYS A 10 -7.24 -1.98 -6.48
C LYS A 10 -6.60 -1.66 -5.14
N THR A 11 -7.45 -1.35 -4.15
CA THR A 11 -7.01 -1.00 -2.79
C THR A 11 -8.05 -1.43 -1.77
N SER A 12 -7.60 -2.12 -0.72
CA SER A 12 -8.35 -2.39 0.49
C SER A 12 -7.69 -1.71 1.68
N GLY A 13 -8.46 -1.05 2.52
CA GLY A 13 -7.97 -0.42 3.73
C GLY A 13 -9.01 0.49 4.36
N GLU A 14 -8.71 0.90 5.58
CA GLU A 14 -9.50 1.83 6.37
C GLU A 14 -9.10 3.28 6.04
N PHE A 15 -10.09 4.14 5.90
CA PHE A 15 -9.91 5.57 5.66
C PHE A 15 -10.71 6.33 6.71
N LYS A 16 -10.06 7.29 7.35
CA LYS A 16 -10.67 8.20 8.30
C LYS A 16 -10.45 9.62 7.76
N GLU A 17 -11.54 10.34 7.54
CA GLU A 17 -11.53 11.73 7.02
C GLU A 17 -10.77 11.90 5.70
N GLY A 18 -10.82 10.89 4.82
CA GLY A 18 -10.13 10.91 3.53
C GLY A 18 -8.65 10.53 3.59
N ILE A 19 -8.11 10.34 4.79
CA ILE A 19 -6.73 9.90 5.03
C ILE A 19 -6.73 8.40 5.30
N GLN A 20 -5.76 7.69 4.73
CA GLN A 20 -5.59 6.26 4.98
C GLN A 20 -5.20 6.06 6.45
N ASN A 21 -5.99 5.25 7.16
CA ASN A 21 -5.88 5.12 8.60
C ASN A 21 -6.14 3.69 9.05
N GLY A 22 -5.07 2.90 9.18
CA GLY A 22 -5.09 1.49 9.54
C GLY A 22 -4.29 0.64 8.57
N LEU A 23 -4.71 -0.61 8.42
CA LEU A 23 -4.10 -1.56 7.47
C LEU A 23 -4.51 -1.22 6.04
N CYS A 24 -3.56 -1.39 5.13
CA CYS A 24 -3.72 -1.07 3.73
C CYS A 24 -3.08 -2.14 2.84
N THR A 25 -3.73 -2.46 1.74
CA THR A 25 -3.23 -3.36 0.72
C THR A 25 -3.59 -2.82 -0.65
N TRP A 26 -2.61 -2.81 -1.54
CA TRP A 26 -2.75 -2.45 -2.94
C TRP A 26 -2.44 -3.66 -3.79
N TYR A 27 -3.17 -3.79 -4.89
CA TYR A 27 -3.01 -4.89 -5.83
C TYR A 27 -2.70 -4.35 -7.22
N PHE A 28 -2.03 -5.15 -8.03
CA PHE A 28 -1.93 -4.99 -9.46
C PHE A 28 -3.28 -5.36 -10.12
N GLN A 29 -3.43 -5.06 -11.41
CA GLN A 29 -4.69 -5.27 -12.13
C GLN A 29 -5.04 -6.76 -12.31
N ASP A 30 -4.04 -7.63 -12.28
CA ASP A 30 -4.14 -9.09 -12.27
C ASP A 30 -4.57 -9.66 -10.89
N GLY A 31 -4.60 -8.82 -9.86
CA GLY A 31 -4.93 -9.20 -8.48
C GLY A 31 -3.70 -9.58 -7.64
N THR A 32 -2.49 -9.56 -8.21
CA THR A 32 -1.26 -9.81 -7.46
C THR A 32 -1.03 -8.68 -6.47
N LYS A 33 -0.54 -9.00 -5.27
CA LYS A 33 -0.27 -7.98 -4.26
C LYS A 33 0.87 -7.06 -4.71
N LYS A 34 0.60 -5.75 -4.73
CA LYS A 34 1.55 -4.71 -5.10
C LYS A 34 2.24 -4.08 -3.90
N ALA A 35 1.47 -3.86 -2.84
CA ALA A 35 1.98 -3.32 -1.59
C ALA A 35 1.05 -3.67 -0.43
N ASP A 36 1.58 -3.74 0.79
CA ASP A 36 0.78 -3.73 2.01
C ASP A 36 1.53 -3.10 3.17
N GLY A 37 0.79 -2.64 4.16
CA GLY A 37 1.36 -1.94 5.30
C GLY A 37 0.33 -1.39 6.26
N SER A 38 0.81 -0.61 7.23
CA SER A 38 -0.02 0.16 8.14
C SER A 38 0.34 1.63 7.99
N LEU A 39 -0.67 2.47 7.78
CA LEU A 39 -0.55 3.92 7.76
C LEU A 39 -1.61 4.49 8.70
N ILE A 40 -1.19 5.20 9.75
CA ILE A 40 -2.07 5.87 10.70
C ILE A 40 -1.76 7.36 10.63
N GLU A 41 -2.75 8.15 10.22
CA GLU A 41 -2.60 9.60 10.03
C GLU A 41 -1.38 9.98 9.16
N GLY A 42 -1.11 9.18 8.11
CA GLY A 42 0.01 9.37 7.20
C GLY A 42 1.37 8.83 7.68
N ASN A 43 1.42 8.16 8.84
CA ASN A 43 2.64 7.60 9.41
C ASN A 43 2.63 6.07 9.38
N GLY A 44 3.75 5.45 9.05
CA GLY A 44 3.91 4.01 9.17
C GLY A 44 4.80 3.41 8.08
N THR A 45 4.58 2.13 7.77
CA THR A 45 5.49 1.37 6.91
C THR A 45 4.71 0.63 5.84
N VAL A 46 5.22 0.67 4.61
CA VAL A 46 4.65 -0.02 3.45
C VAL A 46 5.71 -0.90 2.81
N MET A 47 5.39 -2.18 2.65
CA MET A 47 6.17 -3.14 1.89
C MET A 47 5.70 -3.12 0.44
N HIS A 48 6.63 -3.16 -0.51
CA HIS A 48 6.36 -3.17 -1.94
C HIS A 48 6.83 -4.47 -2.58
N TYR A 49 6.02 -4.96 -3.51
CA TYR A 49 6.22 -6.21 -4.22
C TYR A 49 6.21 -5.97 -5.73
N ASN A 50 6.94 -6.80 -6.47
CA ASN A 50 6.85 -6.83 -7.92
C ASN A 50 5.65 -7.70 -8.39
N GLU A 51 5.42 -7.77 -9.70
CA GLU A 51 4.34 -8.56 -10.31
C GLU A 51 4.45 -10.07 -10.06
N ASN A 52 5.62 -10.57 -9.63
CA ASN A 52 5.82 -11.96 -9.23
C ASN A 52 5.56 -12.18 -7.73
N GLY A 53 5.11 -11.16 -6.99
CA GLY A 53 4.88 -11.21 -5.55
C GLY A 53 6.16 -11.19 -4.71
N VAL A 54 7.32 -10.90 -5.31
CA VAL A 54 8.60 -10.80 -4.58
C VAL A 54 8.71 -9.41 -3.97
N MET A 55 8.98 -9.36 -2.66
CA MET A 55 9.26 -8.10 -1.96
C MET A 55 10.53 -7.46 -2.49
N ILE A 56 10.45 -6.20 -2.92
CA ILE A 56 11.56 -5.45 -3.53
C ILE A 56 12.01 -4.24 -2.70
N SER A 57 11.15 -3.73 -1.83
CA SER A 57 11.50 -2.60 -0.95
C SER A 57 10.51 -2.43 0.18
N GLU A 58 10.95 -1.70 1.20
CA GLU A 58 10.16 -1.20 2.31
C GLU A 58 10.30 0.33 2.37
N SER A 59 9.20 1.05 2.55
CA SER A 59 9.18 2.51 2.67
C SER A 59 8.58 2.90 4.02
N VAL A 60 9.23 3.84 4.71
CA VAL A 60 8.74 4.47 5.95
C VAL A 60 8.14 5.82 5.60
N TYR A 61 6.94 6.06 6.10
CA TYR A 61 6.17 7.27 5.88
C TYR A 61 6.06 8.09 7.16
N GLU A 62 6.23 9.39 7.03
CA GLU A 62 5.93 10.40 8.05
C GLU A 62 5.11 11.52 7.41
N ASN A 63 3.96 11.87 7.97
CA ASN A 63 3.05 12.89 7.44
C ASN A 63 2.68 12.72 5.94
N ASN A 64 2.52 11.46 5.48
CA ASN A 64 2.30 11.05 4.09
C ASN A 64 3.50 11.20 3.15
N GLU A 65 4.67 11.57 3.66
CA GLU A 65 5.91 11.64 2.89
C GLU A 65 6.81 10.44 3.17
N VAL A 66 7.50 9.94 2.14
CA VAL A 66 8.49 8.87 2.33
C VAL A 66 9.76 9.48 2.90
N ILE A 67 10.11 9.10 4.12
CA ILE A 67 11.33 9.55 4.80
C ILE A 67 12.48 8.56 4.65
N GLU A 68 12.17 7.27 4.46
CA GLU A 68 13.16 6.22 4.26
C GLU A 68 12.65 5.18 3.27
N LYS A 69 13.54 4.68 2.42
CA LYS A 69 13.28 3.54 1.54
C LYS A 69 14.44 2.56 1.58
N LYS A 70 14.16 1.32 1.98
CA LYS A 70 15.10 0.20 2.00
C LYS A 70 14.83 -0.69 0.80
N LEU A 71 15.83 -0.85 -0.07
CA LEU A 71 15.77 -1.81 -1.19
C LEU A 71 16.24 -3.19 -0.71
N LYS A 72 15.72 -4.25 -1.35
CA LYS A 72 16.11 -5.63 -1.07
C LYS A 72 17.05 -6.19 -2.13
#